data_AF-A0A2E4BDB8-F1
#
_entry.id   AF-A0A2E4BDB8-F1
#
_cell.length_a   1.000
_cell.length_b   1.000
_cell.length_c   1.000
_cell.angle_alpha   90.00
_cell.angle_beta   90.00
_cell.angle_gamma   90.00
#
_symmetry.space_group_name_H-M   'P 1'
#
loop_
_entity.id
_entity.type
_entity.pdbx_description
1 polymer ?
#
loop_
_entity_poly.entity_id
_entity_poly.type
_entity_poly.pdbx_seq_one_letter_code
_entity_poly.pdbx_strand_id
1 'polypeptide(L)'
;MKNKFIIISKISLLLVFLVIFAGSTVRMTGSGMGCPDWPKCFGYYIPPINKNKLLWKPNSHYNKNIMILYNGAFYNAKNEFKSTEKFEKNNWLKYTKHDYTEFNVTHTWFEYINRLLGVLAGFSVLFMFIFSFFLKSMKKVFIPLTSIILISIGFQAWLGKLVVDSNLAPFKISTHLLMAIIIVLLIVYNIKKTDEIKN
;
A
#
# COMPACT_ATOMS: atom_id res chain seq x y z
N MET A 1 19.91 19.26 -15.52
CA MET A 1 19.71 18.37 -14.35
C MET A 1 18.76 18.96 -13.30
N LYS A 2 18.94 20.22 -12.86
CA LYS A 2 18.03 20.88 -11.88
C LYS A 2 16.55 20.83 -12.29
N ASN A 3 16.19 21.18 -13.53
CA ASN A 3 14.79 21.12 -14.01
C ASN A 3 14.20 19.70 -13.93
N LYS A 4 14.97 18.66 -14.30
CA LYS A 4 14.51 17.26 -14.21
C LYS A 4 14.25 16.86 -12.75
N PHE A 5 15.12 17.26 -11.83
CA PHE A 5 14.93 17.01 -10.39
C PHE A 5 13.67 17.68 -9.85
N ILE A 6 13.42 18.96 -10.19
CA ILE A 6 12.19 19.67 -9.80
C ILE A 6 10.94 18.95 -10.33
N ILE A 7 10.95 18.51 -11.59
CA ILE A 7 9.84 17.77 -12.19
C ILE A 7 9.59 16.46 -11.40
N ILE A 8 10.63 15.68 -11.12
CA ILE A 8 10.51 14.43 -10.35
C ILE A 8 9.99 14.69 -8.92
N SER A 9 10.44 15.77 -8.27
CA SER A 9 9.94 16.16 -6.95
C SER A 9 8.47 16.58 -6.99
N LYS A 10 8.04 17.31 -8.02
CA LYS A 10 6.62 17.67 -8.23
C LYS A 10 5.75 16.45 -8.51
N ILE A 11 6.23 15.50 -9.30
CA ILE A 11 5.55 14.22 -9.52
C ILE A 11 5.41 13.45 -8.20
N SER A 12 6.48 13.41 -7.39
CA SER A 12 6.44 12.76 -6.07
C SER A 12 5.43 13.44 -5.14
N LEU A 13 5.40 14.77 -5.11
CA LEU A 13 4.42 15.54 -4.35
C LEU A 13 2.99 15.21 -4.78
N LEU A 14 2.73 15.21 -6.10
CA LEU A 14 1.42 14.89 -6.66
C LEU A 14 0.99 13.46 -6.27
N LEU A 15 1.87 12.47 -6.41
CA LEU A 15 1.57 11.09 -6.06
C LEU A 15 1.26 10.93 -4.57
N VAL A 16 2.05 11.54 -3.68
CA VAL A 16 1.77 11.52 -2.23
C VAL A 16 0.41 12.18 -1.93
N PHE A 17 0.08 13.28 -2.61
CA PHE A 17 -1.25 13.90 -2.48
C PHE A 17 -2.38 12.98 -2.93
N LEU A 18 -2.20 12.29 -4.06
CA LEU A 18 -3.17 11.31 -4.56
C LEU A 18 -3.32 10.13 -3.61
N VAL A 19 -2.26 9.68 -2.94
CA VAL A 19 -2.33 8.66 -1.89
C VAL A 19 -3.14 9.16 -0.69
N ILE A 20 -2.89 10.38 -0.22
CA ILE A 20 -3.66 10.94 0.91
C ILE A 20 -5.15 11.06 0.54
N PHE A 21 -5.45 11.50 -0.67
CA PHE A 21 -6.82 11.59 -1.17
C PHE A 21 -7.47 10.22 -1.33
N ALA A 22 -6.78 9.23 -1.91
CA ALA A 22 -7.31 7.87 -2.02
C ALA A 22 -7.49 7.21 -0.64
N GLY A 23 -6.61 7.51 0.31
CA GLY A 23 -6.76 7.07 1.70
C GLY A 23 -7.97 7.69 2.40
N SER A 24 -8.24 8.98 2.16
CA SER A 24 -9.41 9.65 2.73
C SER A 24 -10.72 9.14 2.12
N THR A 25 -10.76 8.86 0.82
CA THR A 25 -11.94 8.24 0.18
C THR A 25 -12.17 6.85 0.75
N VAL A 26 -11.14 6.02 0.87
CA VAL A 26 -11.22 4.68 1.50
C VAL A 26 -11.82 4.75 2.91
N ARG A 27 -11.44 5.75 3.71
CA ARG A 27 -12.01 5.94 5.06
C ARG A 27 -13.47 6.39 5.00
N MET A 28 -13.79 7.36 4.15
CA MET A 28 -15.12 7.94 4.06
C MET A 28 -16.16 6.95 3.51
N THR A 29 -15.76 6.04 2.63
CA THR A 29 -16.62 4.99 2.07
C THR A 29 -16.66 3.72 2.93
N GLY A 30 -15.95 3.67 4.07
CA GLY A 30 -15.85 2.46 4.89
C GLY A 30 -15.04 1.32 4.25
N SER A 31 -14.29 1.59 3.17
CA SER A 31 -13.51 0.60 2.43
C SER A 31 -12.19 0.21 3.08
N GLY A 32 -11.87 0.72 4.28
CA GLY A 32 -10.57 0.56 4.92
C GLY A 32 -10.18 -0.88 5.27
N MET A 33 -11.13 -1.82 5.15
CA MET A 33 -10.92 -3.26 5.34
C MET A 33 -11.28 -4.08 4.09
N GLY A 34 -11.26 -3.46 2.91
CA GLY A 34 -11.53 -4.13 1.64
C GLY A 34 -10.49 -5.20 1.28
N CYS A 35 -9.28 -5.12 1.83
CA CYS A 35 -8.21 -6.09 1.71
C CYS A 35 -7.75 -6.60 3.08
N PRO A 36 -8.04 -7.88 3.44
CA PRO A 36 -7.73 -8.42 4.76
C PRO A 36 -6.23 -8.67 5.00
N ASP A 37 -5.44 -8.67 3.94
CA ASP A 37 -4.01 -8.99 4.01
C ASP A 37 -3.18 -7.80 3.55
N TRP A 38 -1.88 -7.83 3.81
CA TRP A 38 -0.90 -6.91 3.24
C TRP A 38 0.43 -7.65 3.04
N PRO A 39 1.16 -7.48 1.92
CA PRO A 39 0.95 -6.53 0.82
C PRO A 39 -0.08 -7.00 -0.23
N LYS A 40 -0.45 -8.28 -0.19
CA LYS A 40 -1.46 -8.88 -1.07
C LYS A 40 -2.88 -8.54 -0.62
N CYS A 41 -3.86 -8.94 -1.40
CA CYS A 41 -5.28 -8.85 -1.08
C CYS A 41 -5.94 -10.20 -1.36
N PHE A 42 -6.47 -10.88 -0.33
CA PHE A 42 -6.96 -12.26 -0.39
C PHE A 42 -5.90 -13.27 -0.86
N GLY A 43 -4.62 -13.02 -0.55
CA GLY A 43 -3.50 -13.80 -1.05
C GLY A 43 -3.11 -13.57 -2.52
N TYR A 44 -3.79 -12.66 -3.23
CA TYR A 44 -3.49 -12.27 -4.62
C TYR A 44 -2.78 -10.90 -4.71
N TYR A 45 -1.92 -10.72 -5.72
CA TYR A 45 -1.32 -9.40 -6.01
C TYR A 45 -2.26 -8.46 -6.77
N ILE A 46 -3.20 -9.01 -7.52
CA ILE A 46 -4.28 -8.28 -8.17
C ILE A 46 -5.57 -8.82 -7.56
N PRO A 47 -6.42 -7.97 -6.96
CA PRO A 47 -7.62 -8.44 -6.28
C PRO A 47 -8.59 -9.10 -7.26
N PRO A 48 -9.37 -10.08 -6.80
CA PRO A 48 -10.38 -10.71 -7.63
C PRO A 48 -11.48 -9.71 -8.00
N ILE A 49 -11.99 -9.81 -9.23
CA ILE A 49 -13.09 -8.96 -9.72
C ILE A 49 -14.46 -9.56 -9.32
N ASN A 50 -14.51 -10.86 -9.00
CA ASN A 50 -15.75 -11.58 -8.70
C ASN A 50 -15.58 -12.51 -7.49
N LYS A 51 -16.63 -12.63 -6.68
CA LYS A 51 -16.70 -13.53 -5.51
C LYS A 51 -16.41 -14.99 -5.87
N ASN A 52 -16.80 -15.42 -7.08
CA ASN A 52 -16.58 -16.79 -7.59
C ASN A 52 -15.11 -17.21 -7.64
N LYS A 53 -14.16 -16.26 -7.63
CA LYS A 53 -12.73 -16.57 -7.57
C LYS A 53 -12.29 -16.95 -6.15
N LEU A 54 -12.98 -16.44 -5.13
CA LEU A 54 -12.72 -16.72 -3.73
C LEU A 54 -13.46 -17.95 -3.21
N LEU A 55 -14.52 -18.42 -3.89
CA LEU A 55 -15.19 -19.65 -3.49
C LEU A 55 -14.26 -20.85 -3.61
N TRP A 56 -14.35 -21.77 -2.65
CA TRP A 56 -13.67 -23.06 -2.75
C TRP A 56 -14.17 -23.84 -3.98
N LYS A 57 -13.26 -24.50 -4.68
CA LYS A 57 -13.54 -25.34 -5.85
C LYS A 57 -12.81 -26.68 -5.72
N PRO A 58 -13.45 -27.80 -6.08
CA PRO A 58 -12.78 -29.09 -6.12
C PRO A 58 -11.73 -29.15 -7.25
N ASN A 59 -10.78 -30.07 -7.15
CA ASN A 59 -9.78 -30.37 -8.18
C ASN A 59 -8.96 -29.17 -8.69
N SER A 60 -8.83 -28.13 -7.87
CA SER A 60 -8.20 -26.85 -8.22
C SER A 60 -6.85 -26.71 -7.52
N HIS A 61 -5.89 -26.07 -8.18
CA HIS A 61 -4.60 -25.75 -7.58
C HIS A 61 -4.69 -24.49 -6.73
N TYR A 62 -4.21 -24.60 -5.49
CA TYR A 62 -4.14 -23.51 -4.53
C TYR A 62 -2.69 -23.30 -4.11
N ASN A 63 -2.20 -22.08 -4.28
CA ASN A 63 -0.88 -21.68 -3.79
C ASN A 63 -0.95 -21.33 -2.30
N LYS A 64 0.19 -21.38 -1.64
CA LYS A 64 0.34 -20.99 -0.24
C LYS A 64 -0.23 -19.58 0.03
N ASN A 65 -0.97 -19.45 1.14
CA ASN A 65 -1.62 -18.23 1.60
C ASN A 65 -2.74 -17.67 0.69
N ILE A 66 -3.21 -18.39 -0.33
CA ILE A 66 -4.43 -18.00 -1.03
C ILE A 66 -5.61 -18.09 -0.05
N MET A 67 -6.45 -17.06 -0.07
CA MET A 67 -7.65 -17.01 0.75
C MET A 67 -8.87 -17.50 -0.04
N ILE A 68 -9.70 -18.31 0.60
CA ILE A 68 -10.99 -18.77 0.08
C ILE A 68 -12.12 -18.46 1.05
N LEU A 69 -13.33 -18.36 0.54
CA LEU A 69 -14.57 -18.29 1.31
C LEU A 69 -15.25 -19.66 1.28
N TYR A 70 -15.46 -20.26 2.44
CA TYR A 70 -16.15 -21.53 2.61
C TYR A 70 -17.06 -21.47 3.84
N ASN A 71 -18.34 -21.83 3.69
CA ASN A 71 -19.35 -21.80 4.75
C ASN A 71 -19.37 -20.49 5.58
N GLY A 72 -19.27 -19.34 4.91
CA GLY A 72 -19.35 -18.02 5.55
C GLY A 72 -18.09 -17.57 6.30
N ALA A 73 -16.98 -18.34 6.23
CA ALA A 73 -15.71 -17.96 6.83
C ALA A 73 -14.57 -17.98 5.81
N PHE A 74 -13.59 -17.09 5.99
CA PHE A 74 -12.38 -17.08 5.20
C PHE A 74 -11.35 -18.08 5.73
N TYR A 75 -10.63 -18.73 4.79
CA TYR A 75 -9.57 -19.68 5.09
C TYR A 75 -8.35 -19.42 4.22
N ASN A 76 -7.16 -19.56 4.80
CA ASN A 76 -5.89 -19.44 4.09
C ASN A 76 -5.28 -20.82 3.84
N ALA A 77 -4.78 -21.05 2.62
CA ALA A 77 -4.05 -22.26 2.27
C ALA A 77 -2.73 -22.35 3.05
N LYS A 78 -2.50 -23.47 3.76
CA LYS A 78 -1.25 -23.69 4.54
C LYS A 78 -0.02 -23.77 3.64
N ASN A 79 -0.14 -24.53 2.57
CA ASN A 79 0.91 -24.83 1.59
C ASN A 79 0.31 -24.81 0.17
N GLU A 80 1.16 -25.05 -0.83
CA GLU A 80 0.70 -25.29 -2.19
C GLU A 80 0.19 -26.73 -2.34
N PHE A 81 -1.02 -26.91 -2.88
CA PHE A 81 -1.63 -28.22 -3.08
C PHE A 81 -2.72 -28.19 -4.15
N LYS A 82 -3.13 -29.37 -4.62
CA LYS A 82 -4.34 -29.55 -5.43
C LYS A 82 -5.48 -30.04 -4.54
N SER A 83 -6.61 -29.35 -4.54
CA SER A 83 -7.76 -29.76 -3.73
C SER A 83 -8.39 -31.04 -4.26
N THR A 84 -8.94 -31.86 -3.37
CA THR A 84 -9.71 -33.05 -3.71
C THR A 84 -11.17 -32.68 -4.01
N GLU A 85 -12.03 -33.69 -4.19
CA GLU A 85 -13.48 -33.49 -4.40
C GLU A 85 -14.22 -32.96 -3.17
N LYS A 86 -13.64 -33.14 -1.98
CA LYS A 86 -14.23 -32.69 -0.71
C LYS A 86 -13.33 -31.66 -0.03
N PHE A 87 -13.95 -30.81 0.79
CA PHE A 87 -13.22 -29.81 1.57
C PHE A 87 -12.44 -30.45 2.71
N GLU A 88 -11.11 -30.49 2.59
CA GLU A 88 -10.21 -31.02 3.62
C GLU A 88 -9.67 -29.92 4.53
N LYS A 89 -10.23 -29.79 5.74
CA LYS A 89 -9.85 -28.75 6.72
C LYS A 89 -8.35 -28.74 7.07
N ASN A 90 -7.65 -29.87 6.95
CA ASN A 90 -6.22 -29.98 7.26
C ASN A 90 -5.35 -29.09 6.38
N ASN A 91 -5.76 -28.78 5.15
CA ASN A 91 -4.99 -27.96 4.21
C ASN A 91 -5.21 -26.44 4.43
N TRP A 92 -6.13 -26.08 5.33
CA TRP A 92 -6.63 -24.72 5.53
C TRP A 92 -6.43 -24.22 6.95
N LEU A 93 -6.16 -22.93 7.10
CA LEU A 93 -6.17 -22.21 8.37
C LEU A 93 -7.34 -21.23 8.36
N LYS A 94 -8.21 -21.30 9.37
CA LYS A 94 -9.30 -20.32 9.50
C LYS A 94 -8.68 -18.94 9.70
N TYR A 95 -9.11 -17.98 8.90
CA TYR A 95 -8.73 -16.59 9.07
C TYR A 95 -9.54 -16.00 10.24
N THR A 96 -8.86 -15.54 11.29
CA THR A 96 -9.46 -15.04 12.53
C THR A 96 -9.03 -13.63 12.89
N LYS A 97 -8.20 -13.00 12.06
CA LYS A 97 -7.65 -11.68 12.34
C LYS A 97 -8.73 -10.59 12.31
N HIS A 98 -9.76 -10.82 11.50
CA HIS A 98 -10.90 -9.93 11.36
C HIS A 98 -12.19 -10.71 11.11
N ASP A 99 -13.33 -10.12 11.49
CA ASP A 99 -14.65 -10.75 11.45
C ASP A 99 -15.40 -10.56 10.12
N TYR A 100 -14.68 -10.30 9.01
CA TYR A 100 -15.34 -10.13 7.70
C TYR A 100 -15.87 -11.47 7.20
N THR A 101 -17.15 -11.51 6.87
CA THR A 101 -17.81 -12.68 6.26
C THR A 101 -18.19 -12.44 4.81
N GLU A 102 -18.04 -11.19 4.33
CA GLU A 102 -18.51 -10.77 3.02
C GLU A 102 -17.40 -10.13 2.18
N PHE A 103 -17.32 -10.55 0.92
CA PHE A 103 -16.45 -9.95 -0.08
C PHE A 103 -17.22 -8.89 -0.87
N ASN A 104 -16.68 -7.69 -0.94
CA ASN A 104 -17.21 -6.59 -1.74
C ASN A 104 -16.13 -6.04 -2.68
N VAL A 105 -16.37 -6.20 -3.98
CA VAL A 105 -15.44 -5.81 -5.05
C VAL A 105 -15.08 -4.33 -4.96
N THR A 106 -16.05 -3.45 -4.77
CA THR A 106 -15.84 -2.00 -4.75
C THR A 106 -14.94 -1.59 -3.58
N HIS A 107 -15.21 -2.09 -2.38
CA HIS A 107 -14.37 -1.80 -1.22
C HIS A 107 -12.94 -2.32 -1.39
N THR A 108 -12.80 -3.54 -1.91
CA THR A 108 -11.50 -4.14 -2.22
C THR A 108 -10.69 -3.30 -3.21
N TRP A 109 -11.32 -2.82 -4.29
CA TRP A 109 -10.62 -2.03 -5.30
C TRP A 109 -10.25 -0.62 -4.83
N PHE A 110 -11.09 0.04 -4.02
CA PHE A 110 -10.71 1.33 -3.42
C PHE A 110 -9.45 1.20 -2.55
N GLU A 111 -9.36 0.17 -1.72
CA GLU A 111 -8.16 -0.03 -0.90
C GLU A 111 -6.95 -0.42 -1.76
N TYR A 112 -7.13 -1.27 -2.77
CA TYR A 112 -6.06 -1.67 -3.69
C TYR A 112 -5.48 -0.48 -4.47
N ILE A 113 -6.32 0.42 -4.98
CA ILE A 113 -5.88 1.62 -5.71
C ILE A 113 -5.02 2.51 -4.79
N ASN A 114 -5.45 2.70 -3.54
CA ASN A 114 -4.66 3.45 -2.56
C ASN A 114 -3.28 2.81 -2.32
N ARG A 115 -3.22 1.48 -2.19
CA ARG A 115 -1.95 0.73 -2.05
C ARG A 115 -1.06 0.87 -3.29
N LEU A 116 -1.64 0.80 -4.49
CA LEU A 116 -0.92 0.95 -5.76
C LEU A 116 -0.31 2.36 -5.89
N LEU A 117 -1.08 3.40 -5.58
CA LEU A 117 -0.58 4.77 -5.54
C LEU A 117 0.57 4.92 -4.54
N GLY A 118 0.49 4.25 -3.38
CA GLY A 118 1.57 4.22 -2.40
C GLY A 118 2.88 3.63 -2.94
N VAL A 119 2.79 2.54 -3.71
CA VAL A 119 3.94 1.94 -4.40
C VAL A 119 4.52 2.90 -5.45
N LEU A 120 3.67 3.54 -6.25
CA LEU A 120 4.11 4.52 -7.26
C LEU A 120 4.80 5.74 -6.61
N ALA A 121 4.25 6.25 -5.51
CA ALA A 121 4.89 7.32 -4.72
C ALA A 121 6.24 6.88 -4.15
N GLY A 122 6.35 5.62 -3.71
CA GLY A 122 7.63 5.03 -3.28
C GLY A 122 8.69 5.05 -4.37
N PHE A 123 8.33 4.60 -5.57
CA PHE A 123 9.24 4.63 -6.72
C PHE A 123 9.60 6.05 -7.16
N SER A 124 8.65 6.98 -7.15
CA SER A 124 8.94 8.37 -7.52
C SER A 124 9.94 9.02 -6.56
N VAL A 125 9.80 8.77 -5.25
CA VAL A 125 10.74 9.25 -4.22
C VAL A 125 12.10 8.56 -4.35
N LEU A 126 12.15 7.27 -4.70
CA LEU A 126 13.40 6.58 -4.98
C LEU A 126 14.13 7.21 -6.18
N PHE A 127 13.41 7.53 -7.26
CA PHE A 127 14.00 8.25 -8.39
C PHE A 127 14.43 9.67 -8.01
N MET A 128 13.68 10.37 -7.16
CA MET A 128 14.09 11.66 -6.62
C MET A 128 15.42 11.56 -5.88
N PHE A 129 15.58 10.56 -5.01
CA PHE A 129 16.83 10.29 -4.30
C PHE A 129 17.98 9.98 -5.26
N ILE A 130 17.79 9.08 -6.24
CA ILE A 130 18.83 8.76 -7.23
C ILE A 130 19.24 10.01 -8.03
N PHE A 131 18.28 10.84 -8.46
CA PHE A 131 18.57 12.06 -9.21
C PHE A 131 19.30 13.13 -8.37
N SER A 132 19.20 13.08 -7.04
CA SER A 132 19.92 13.99 -6.14
C SER A 132 21.45 13.87 -6.29
N PHE A 133 21.99 12.68 -6.57
CA PHE A 133 23.43 12.45 -6.76
C PHE A 133 23.99 13.16 -8.01
N PHE A 134 23.13 13.41 -9.01
CA PHE A 134 23.50 14.08 -10.25
C PHE A 134 23.37 15.60 -10.17
N LEU A 135 22.84 16.16 -9.08
CA LEU A 135 22.85 17.59 -8.83
C LEU A 135 24.25 18.03 -8.39
N LYS A 136 25.02 18.70 -9.25
CA LYS A 136 26.36 19.20 -8.87
C LYS A 136 26.33 20.23 -7.73
N SER A 137 25.25 20.99 -7.61
CA SER A 137 25.06 22.01 -6.57
C SER A 137 24.54 21.39 -5.28
N MET A 138 25.14 21.76 -4.14
CA MET A 138 24.64 21.47 -2.79
C MET A 138 24.33 19.98 -2.52
N LYS A 139 25.10 19.05 -3.09
CA LYS A 139 24.95 17.59 -2.84
C LYS A 139 24.89 17.24 -1.35
N LYS A 140 25.70 17.92 -0.53
CA LYS A 140 25.76 17.76 0.93
C LYS A 140 24.43 18.10 1.63
N VAL A 141 23.52 18.80 0.97
CA VAL A 141 22.18 19.14 1.49
C VAL A 141 21.10 18.24 0.86
N PHE A 142 21.11 18.07 -0.47
CA PHE A 142 20.04 17.34 -1.15
C PHE A 142 20.07 15.82 -0.93
N ILE A 143 21.27 15.22 -0.84
CA ILE A 143 21.39 13.78 -0.57
C ILE A 143 20.78 13.42 0.79
N PRO A 144 21.19 14.03 1.93
CA PRO A 144 20.59 13.69 3.22
C PRO A 144 19.10 14.03 3.28
N LEU A 145 18.66 15.15 2.69
CA LEU A 145 17.24 15.50 2.67
C LEU A 145 16.41 14.44 1.92
N THR A 146 16.83 14.04 0.73
CA THR A 146 16.11 13.01 -0.06
C THR A 146 16.22 11.62 0.56
N SER A 147 17.32 11.29 1.25
CA SER A 147 17.41 10.07 2.08
C SER A 147 16.37 10.05 3.20
N ILE A 148 16.20 11.17 3.92
CA ILE A 148 15.20 11.29 4.99
C ILE A 148 13.79 11.09 4.40
N ILE A 149 13.49 11.69 3.25
CA ILE A 149 12.18 11.52 2.58
C ILE A 149 11.96 10.06 2.18
N LEU A 150 12.98 9.39 1.62
CA LEU A 150 12.91 7.99 1.22
C LEU A 150 12.64 7.05 2.42
N ILE A 151 13.38 7.25 3.51
CA ILE A 151 13.17 6.49 4.76
C ILE A 151 11.78 6.77 5.33
N SER A 152 11.35 8.04 5.29
CA SER A 152 10.02 8.45 5.76
C SER A 152 8.88 7.77 5.00
N ILE A 153 9.00 7.62 3.69
CA ILE A 153 8.03 6.88 2.87
C ILE A 153 8.02 5.38 3.21
N GLY A 154 9.18 4.78 3.48
CA GLY A 154 9.26 3.39 3.94
C GLY A 154 8.57 3.20 5.30
N PHE A 155 8.80 4.14 6.22
CA PHE A 155 8.13 4.18 7.52
C PHE A 155 6.61 4.39 7.37
N GLN A 156 6.19 5.24 6.44
CA GLN A 156 4.78 5.47 6.12
C GLN A 156 4.09 4.18 5.65
N ALA A 157 4.74 3.40 4.78
CA ALA A 157 4.22 2.11 4.32
C ALA A 157 4.05 1.12 5.48
N TRP A 158 5.01 1.08 6.42
CA TRP A 158 4.92 0.26 7.63
C TRP A 158 3.76 0.71 8.55
N LEU A 159 3.59 2.01 8.77
CA LEU A 159 2.42 2.55 9.50
C LEU A 159 1.11 2.14 8.82
N GLY A 160 1.05 2.16 7.48
CA GLY A 160 -0.12 1.71 6.72
C GLY A 160 -0.47 0.24 6.98
N LYS A 161 0.54 -0.64 7.03
CA LYS A 161 0.35 -2.04 7.44
C LYS A 161 -0.22 -2.15 8.87
N LEU A 162 0.29 -1.35 9.80
CA LEU A 162 -0.19 -1.37 11.20
C LEU A 162 -1.65 -0.92 11.31
N VAL A 163 -2.10 0.01 10.47
CA VAL A 163 -3.51 0.45 10.41
C VAL A 163 -4.41 -0.73 10.05
N VAL A 164 -4.10 -1.44 8.95
CA VAL A 164 -4.86 -2.63 8.52
C VAL A 164 -4.81 -3.73 9.58
N ASP A 165 -3.62 -4.04 10.09
CA ASP A 165 -3.43 -5.08 11.11
C ASP A 165 -4.21 -4.80 12.42
N SER A 166 -4.53 -3.54 12.68
CA SER A 166 -5.21 -3.08 13.90
C SER A 166 -6.72 -2.88 13.77
N ASN A 167 -7.31 -3.32 12.65
CA ASN A 167 -8.73 -3.06 12.37
C ASN A 167 -9.07 -1.56 12.46
N LEU A 168 -8.28 -0.72 11.77
CA LEU A 168 -8.52 0.72 11.67
C LEU A 168 -8.51 1.46 13.03
N ALA A 169 -7.65 1.05 13.96
CA ALA A 169 -7.52 1.72 15.25
C ALA A 169 -7.30 3.24 15.06
N PRO A 170 -8.14 4.12 15.65
CA PRO A 170 -8.12 5.55 15.35
C PRO A 170 -6.76 6.22 15.56
N PHE A 171 -6.06 5.87 16.64
CA PHE A 171 -4.74 6.41 16.93
C PHE A 171 -3.71 6.09 15.83
N LYS A 172 -3.72 4.87 15.28
CA LYS A 172 -2.81 4.46 14.19
C LYS A 172 -3.11 5.17 12.88
N ILE A 173 -4.38 5.48 12.61
CA ILE A 173 -4.78 6.28 11.44
C ILE A 173 -4.25 7.71 11.59
N SER A 174 -4.42 8.32 12.76
CA SER A 174 -3.96 9.69 13.02
C SER A 174 -2.45 9.81 12.91
N THR A 175 -1.68 8.87 13.47
CA THR A 175 -0.21 8.87 13.35
C THR A 175 0.25 8.65 11.91
N HIS A 176 -0.44 7.79 11.16
CA HIS A 176 -0.19 7.59 9.74
C HIS A 176 -0.45 8.87 8.93
N LEU A 177 -1.56 9.57 9.15
CA LEU A 177 -1.86 10.82 8.45
C LEU A 177 -0.86 11.93 8.80
N LEU A 178 -0.52 12.08 10.09
CA LEU A 178 0.45 13.07 10.54
C LEU A 178 1.81 12.89 9.83
N MET A 179 2.28 11.65 9.75
CA MET A 179 3.53 11.33 9.05
C MET A 179 3.43 11.62 7.54
N ALA A 180 2.28 11.38 6.90
CA ALA A 180 2.06 11.75 5.51
C ALA A 180 2.21 13.27 5.28
N ILE A 181 1.66 14.08 6.19
CA ILE A 181 1.77 15.55 6.13
C ILE A 181 3.24 15.99 6.27
N ILE A 182 4.00 15.37 7.18
CA ILE A 182 5.44 15.63 7.33
C ILE A 182 6.18 15.35 6.02
N ILE A 183 5.90 14.23 5.36
CA ILE A 183 6.49 13.88 4.06
C ILE A 183 6.17 14.93 3.00
N VAL A 184 4.91 15.40 2.93
CA VAL A 184 4.50 16.48 2.02
C VAL A 184 5.31 17.74 2.27
N LEU A 185 5.45 18.17 3.53
CA LEU A 185 6.23 19.36 3.90
C LEU A 185 7.70 19.23 3.51
N LEU A 186 8.31 18.05 3.71
CA LEU A 186 9.69 17.78 3.32
C LEU A 186 9.88 17.85 1.79
N ILE A 187 8.93 17.32 1.01
CA ILE A 187 8.99 17.38 -0.45
C ILE A 187 8.81 18.83 -0.94
N VAL A 188 7.86 19.58 -0.36
CA VAL A 188 7.66 21.01 -0.67
C VAL A 188 8.92 21.81 -0.37
N TYR A 189 9.54 21.57 0.80
CA TYR A 189 10.81 22.19 1.16
C TYR A 189 11.93 21.85 0.16
N ASN A 190 12.04 20.59 -0.26
CA ASN A 190 13.00 20.15 -1.28
C ASN A 190 12.80 20.88 -2.63
N ILE A 191 11.55 21.07 -3.07
CA ILE A 191 11.22 21.82 -4.29
C ILE A 191 11.63 23.29 -4.14
N LYS A 192 11.17 23.95 -3.07
CA LYS A 192 11.48 25.37 -2.81
C LYS A 192 12.99 25.63 -2.78
N LYS A 193 13.75 24.78 -2.07
CA LYS A 193 15.21 24.90 -1.99
C LYS A 193 15.90 24.70 -3.34
N THR A 194 15.34 23.84 -4.19
CA THR A 194 15.88 23.64 -5.54
C THR A 194 15.62 24.85 -6.43
N ASP A 195 14.43 25.46 -6.32
CA ASP A 195 14.07 26.66 -7.09
C ASP A 195 14.92 27.88 -6.66
N GLU A 196 15.17 28.07 -5.36
CA GLU A 196 16.08 29.12 -4.84
C GLU A 196 17.50 29.03 -5.42
N ILE A 197 17.99 27.82 -5.72
CA ILE A 197 19.34 27.58 -6.27
C ILE A 197 19.34 27.65 -7.81
N LYS A 198 18.17 27.61 -8.43
CA LYS A 198 18.01 27.71 -9.88
C LYS A 198 18.07 29.18 -10.34
N ASN A 199 17.44 30.06 -9.57
CA ASN A 199 17.50 31.51 -9.74
C ASN A 199 18.83 32.08 -9.22
#